data_AF-N9CEF9-F1
#
_entry.id   AF-N9CEF9-F1
#
_cell.length_a   1.000
_cell.length_b   1.000
_cell.length_c   1.000
_cell.angle_alpha   90.00
_cell.angle_beta   90.00
_cell.angle_gamma   90.00
#
_symmetry.space_group_name_H-M   'P 1'
#
loop_
_entity.id
_entity.type
_entity.pdbx_description
1 polymer ?
#
loop_
_entity_poly.entity_id
_entity_poly.type
_entity_poly.pdbx_seq_one_letter_code
_entity_poly.pdbx_strand_id
1 'polypeptide(L)'
;MIRPLAVLALFLSGIAGYTIDKFGQDLCIYEYISMNSVTYFKELNGVSANDPSMLGMCGLVSIVFSVVLIFIKNKYIYSSLAFFLIVIELILLGMLETASYKEIIYDSITKCLNFSVLGWVVLQAIFIIFSSFYVVKNEKSNAI
;
A
#
# COMPACT_ATOMS: atom_id res chain seq x y z
N MET A 1 16.51 14.12 8.31
CA MET A 1 16.22 13.99 6.87
C MET A 1 15.53 12.67 6.50
N ILE A 2 15.85 11.53 7.14
CA ILE A 2 15.23 10.23 6.82
C ILE A 2 13.70 10.19 7.09
N ARG A 3 13.23 10.76 8.21
CA ARG A 3 11.79 10.80 8.56
C ARG A 3 10.90 11.46 7.50
N PRO A 4 11.13 12.71 7.06
CA PRO A 4 10.28 13.33 6.03
C PRO A 4 10.33 12.58 4.70
N LEU A 5 11.44 11.93 4.36
CA LEU A 5 11.55 11.08 3.17
C LEU A 5 10.65 9.83 3.29
N ALA A 6 10.62 9.18 4.46
CA ALA A 6 9.72 8.07 4.74
C ALA A 6 8.25 8.52 4.64
N VAL A 7 7.90 9.64 5.26
CA VAL A 7 6.52 10.18 5.22
C VAL A 7 6.11 10.56 3.80
N LEU A 8 7.03 11.14 3.01
CA LEU A 8 6.77 11.45 1.60
C LEU A 8 6.54 10.18 0.77
N ALA A 9 7.33 9.13 1.00
CA ALA A 9 7.12 7.84 0.35
C ALA A 9 5.75 7.24 0.70
N LEU A 10 5.35 7.32 1.98
CA LEU A 10 4.01 6.89 2.41
C LEU A 10 2.89 7.69 1.75
N PHE A 11 3.04 9.02 1.63
CA PHE A 11 2.05 9.86 0.96
C PHE A 11 1.92 9.51 -0.53
N LEU A 12 3.04 9.35 -1.23
CA LEU A 12 3.03 8.96 -2.64
C LEU A 12 2.49 7.53 -2.84
N SER A 13 2.81 6.62 -1.92
CA SER A 13 2.21 5.28 -1.87
C SER A 13 0.69 5.41 -1.74
N GLY A 14 0.22 6.25 -0.83
CA GLY A 14 -1.21 6.50 -0.63
C GLY A 14 -1.92 7.02 -1.88
N ILE A 15 -1.30 7.94 -2.62
CA ILE A 15 -1.82 8.41 -3.91
C ILE A 15 -1.90 7.24 -4.90
N ALA A 16 -0.81 6.48 -5.05
CA ALA A 16 -0.75 5.34 -5.96
C ALA A 16 -1.76 4.23 -5.59
N GLY A 17 -2.02 4.01 -4.30
CA GLY A 17 -3.04 3.07 -3.83
C GLY A 17 -4.45 3.57 -4.14
N TYR A 18 -4.73 4.84 -3.85
CA TYR A 18 -6.03 5.46 -4.10
C TYR A 18 -6.38 5.52 -5.60
N THR A 19 -5.38 5.66 -6.47
CA THR A 19 -5.61 5.70 -7.93
C THR A 19 -6.00 4.36 -8.54
N ILE A 20 -5.75 3.23 -7.87
CA ILE A 20 -6.15 1.89 -8.32
C ILE A 20 -7.67 1.80 -8.48
N ASP A 21 -8.42 2.33 -7.51
CA ASP A 21 -9.89 2.30 -7.51
C ASP A 21 -10.50 3.41 -8.37
N LYS A 22 -9.96 4.64 -8.29
CA LYS A 22 -10.58 5.84 -8.90
C LYS A 22 -10.33 6.03 -10.40
N PHE A 23 -9.21 5.52 -10.93
CA PHE A 23 -8.79 5.80 -12.32
C PHE A 23 -8.87 4.59 -13.25
N GLY A 24 -9.53 3.50 -12.84
CA GLY A 24 -9.75 2.34 -13.72
C GLY A 24 -8.46 1.67 -14.18
N GLN A 25 -7.39 1.72 -13.37
CA GLN A 25 -6.30 0.76 -13.53
C GLN A 25 -6.79 -0.56 -12.96
N ASP A 26 -7.55 -1.26 -13.79
CA ASP A 26 -8.26 -2.45 -13.40
C ASP A 26 -7.29 -3.45 -12.79
N LEU A 27 -7.56 -3.82 -11.54
CA LEU A 27 -6.98 -5.03 -10.99
C LEU A 27 -7.43 -6.19 -11.87
N CYS A 28 -6.56 -7.18 -11.97
CA CYS A 28 -6.85 -8.36 -12.75
C CYS A 28 -6.33 -9.61 -12.05
N ILE A 29 -6.93 -10.73 -12.41
CA ILE A 29 -6.47 -12.06 -12.04
C ILE A 29 -6.29 -12.84 -13.34
N TYR A 30 -5.20 -13.59 -13.42
CA TYR A 30 -4.93 -14.46 -14.53
C TYR A 30 -5.53 -15.85 -14.28
N GLU A 31 -6.18 -16.42 -15.29
CA GLU A 31 -6.78 -17.75 -15.24
C GLU A 31 -7.91 -17.95 -14.21
N TYR A 32 -8.64 -16.88 -13.87
CA TYR A 32 -9.77 -16.97 -12.93
C TYR A 32 -11.01 -17.65 -13.53
N ILE A 33 -11.48 -17.20 -14.70
CA ILE A 33 -12.69 -17.74 -15.36
C ILE A 33 -12.36 -18.80 -16.41
N SER A 34 -11.28 -18.59 -17.17
CA SER A 34 -10.84 -19.51 -18.21
C SER A 34 -9.32 -19.59 -18.34
N MET A 35 -8.80 -20.75 -18.75
CA MET A 35 -7.36 -20.95 -18.97
C MET A 35 -6.82 -19.95 -19.99
N ASN A 36 -5.60 -19.45 -19.76
CA ASN A 36 -4.92 -18.43 -20.56
C ASN A 36 -5.70 -17.11 -20.75
N SER A 37 -6.65 -16.78 -19.88
CA SER A 37 -7.40 -15.51 -19.94
C SER A 37 -7.08 -14.59 -18.77
N VAL A 38 -7.10 -13.29 -19.02
CA VAL A 38 -7.08 -12.26 -17.99
C VAL A 38 -8.52 -11.88 -17.69
N THR A 39 -8.89 -11.88 -16.41
CA THR A 39 -10.19 -11.38 -15.97
C THR A 39 -9.99 -10.10 -15.19
N TYR A 40 -10.65 -9.03 -15.61
CA TYR A 40 -10.61 -7.76 -14.90
C TYR A 40 -11.69 -7.72 -13.83
N PHE A 41 -11.38 -7.16 -12.66
CA PHE A 41 -12.34 -7.07 -11.57
C PHE A 41 -13.59 -6.25 -11.92
N LYS A 42 -13.49 -5.27 -12.83
CA LYS A 42 -14.65 -4.52 -13.35
C LYS A 42 -15.66 -5.38 -14.12
N GLU A 43 -15.24 -6.54 -14.62
CA GLU A 43 -16.07 -7.46 -15.41
C GLU A 43 -16.77 -8.48 -14.50
N LEU A 44 -16.32 -8.57 -13.24
CA LEU A 44 -16.92 -9.42 -12.23
C LEU A 44 -18.11 -8.71 -11.58
N ASN A 45 -19.24 -9.40 -11.50
CA ASN A 45 -20.45 -8.89 -10.83
C ASN A 45 -20.50 -9.32 -9.36
N GLY A 46 -21.10 -8.49 -8.51
CA GLY A 46 -21.34 -8.83 -7.10
C GLY A 46 -20.21 -8.38 -6.17
N VAL A 47 -19.98 -9.15 -5.10
CA VAL A 47 -19.05 -8.77 -4.01
C VAL A 47 -17.60 -8.63 -4.49
N SER A 48 -17.21 -9.40 -5.50
CA SER A 48 -15.89 -9.33 -6.13
C SER A 48 -15.58 -7.96 -6.75
N ALA A 49 -16.59 -7.19 -7.16
CA ALA A 49 -16.37 -5.83 -7.68
C ALA A 49 -15.86 -4.85 -6.61
N ASN A 50 -16.02 -5.19 -5.32
CA ASN A 50 -15.58 -4.34 -4.21
C ASN A 50 -14.15 -4.63 -3.75
N ASP A 51 -13.51 -5.71 -4.20
CA ASP A 51 -12.13 -6.03 -3.84
C ASP A 51 -11.13 -4.90 -4.20
N PRO A 52 -11.21 -4.24 -5.37
CA PRO A 52 -10.38 -3.07 -5.68
C PRO A 52 -10.53 -1.91 -4.70
N SER A 53 -11.72 -1.74 -4.11
CA SER A 53 -11.97 -0.67 -3.14
C SER A 53 -11.17 -0.86 -1.85
N MET A 54 -10.85 -2.11 -1.46
CA MET A 54 -10.03 -2.38 -0.26
C MET A 54 -8.60 -1.87 -0.45
N LEU A 55 -8.04 -2.03 -1.66
CA LEU A 55 -6.73 -1.47 -2.02
C LEU A 55 -6.78 0.07 -2.09
N GLY A 56 -7.87 0.64 -2.61
CA GLY A 56 -8.11 2.09 -2.56
C GLY A 56 -8.17 2.63 -1.12
N MET A 57 -8.81 1.89 -0.22
CA MET A 57 -8.90 2.22 1.21
C MET A 57 -7.55 2.15 1.91
N CYS A 58 -6.69 1.16 1.58
CA CYS A 58 -5.30 1.15 2.03
C CYS A 58 -4.60 2.46 1.64
N GLY A 59 -4.72 2.89 0.39
CA GLY A 59 -4.14 4.14 -0.08
C GLY A 59 -4.64 5.36 0.69
N LEU A 60 -5.95 5.44 0.96
CA LEU A 60 -6.55 6.52 1.74
C LEU A 60 -6.04 6.54 3.18
N VAL A 61 -5.92 5.38 3.83
CA VAL A 61 -5.34 5.25 5.18
C VAL A 61 -3.89 5.74 5.17
N SER A 62 -3.08 5.36 4.17
CA SER A 62 -1.70 5.84 4.04
C SER A 62 -1.61 7.37 3.91
N ILE A 63 -2.52 7.99 3.13
CA ILE A 63 -2.59 9.46 3.02
C ILE A 63 -2.89 10.09 4.38
N VAL A 64 -3.93 9.64 5.07
CA VAL A 64 -4.34 10.21 6.37
C VAL A 64 -3.21 10.09 7.39
N PHE A 65 -2.59 8.91 7.50
CA PHE A 65 -1.49 8.70 8.43
C PHE A 65 -0.23 9.48 8.05
N SER A 66 0.05 9.69 6.78
CA SER A 66 1.21 10.50 6.37
C SER A 66 1.12 11.93 6.92
N VAL A 67 -0.08 12.53 6.91
CA VAL A 67 -0.35 13.85 7.48
C VAL A 67 -0.14 13.83 8.99
N VAL A 68 -0.59 12.79 9.69
CA VAL A 68 -0.40 12.68 11.15
C VAL A 68 1.08 12.48 11.50
N LEU A 69 1.76 11.56 10.81
CA LEU A 69 3.14 11.15 11.10
C LEU A 69 4.16 12.28 10.87
N ILE A 70 3.86 13.28 10.03
CA ILE A 70 4.77 14.42 9.80
C ILE A 70 4.98 15.26 11.08
N PHE A 71 3.96 15.36 11.93
CA PHE A 71 3.98 16.20 13.14
C PHE A 71 4.65 15.51 14.33
N ILE A 72 4.83 14.18 14.27
CA ILE A 72 5.31 13.39 15.40
C ILE A 72 6.83 13.37 15.43
N LYS A 73 7.41 14.06 16.43
CA LYS A 73 8.86 14.13 16.66
C LYS A 73 9.41 12.98 17.50
N ASN A 74 8.58 12.40 18.37
CA ASN A 74 9.01 11.31 19.24
C ASN A 74 9.12 10.00 18.43
N LYS A 75 10.31 9.42 18.39
CA LYS A 75 10.62 8.20 17.62
C LYS A 75 9.76 6.99 18.01
N TYR A 76 9.44 6.84 19.30
CA TYR A 76 8.66 5.69 19.78
C TYR A 76 7.19 5.81 19.37
N ILE A 77 6.61 7.01 19.49
CA ILE A 77 5.23 7.29 19.06
C ILE A 77 5.12 7.15 17.54
N TYR A 78 6.10 7.68 16.80
CA TYR A 78 6.18 7.52 15.34
C TYR A 78 6.21 6.04 14.94
N SER A 79 7.09 5.25 15.56
CA SER A 79 7.22 3.82 15.28
C SER A 79 5.93 3.04 15.59
N SER A 80 5.31 3.33 16.74
CA SER A 80 4.07 2.66 17.14
C SER A 80 2.93 2.95 16.17
N LEU A 81 2.78 4.20 15.71
CA LEU A 81 1.75 4.55 14.72
C LEU A 81 2.05 4.01 13.33
N ALA A 82 3.31 3.99 12.91
CA ALA A 82 3.72 3.36 11.65
C ALA A 82 3.44 1.84 11.66
N PHE A 83 3.70 1.17 12.78
CA PHE A 83 3.35 -0.23 12.96
C PHE A 83 1.83 -0.45 12.92
N PHE A 84 1.08 0.40 13.62
CA PHE A 84 -0.38 0.33 13.64
C PHE A 84 -0.99 0.53 12.25
N LEU A 85 -0.45 1.46 11.45
CA LEU A 85 -0.82 1.63 10.04
C LEU A 85 -0.63 0.33 9.24
N ILE A 86 0.54 -0.31 9.34
CA ILE A 86 0.82 -1.55 8.59
C ILE A 86 -0.18 -2.65 9.00
N VAL A 87 -0.51 -2.75 10.29
CA VAL A 87 -1.51 -3.72 10.76
C VAL A 87 -2.90 -3.43 10.17
N ILE A 88 -3.33 -2.16 10.14
CA ILE A 88 -4.60 -1.78 9.51
C ILE A 88 -4.62 -2.14 8.02
N GLU A 89 -3.56 -1.80 7.28
CA GLU A 89 -3.45 -2.11 5.86
C GLU A 89 -3.49 -3.62 5.61
N LEU A 90 -2.82 -4.42 6.46
CA LEU A 90 -2.88 -5.89 6.37
C LEU A 90 -4.28 -6.44 6.66
N ILE A 91 -5.02 -5.85 7.60
CA ILE A 91 -6.42 -6.24 7.86
C ILE A 91 -7.28 -5.94 6.64
N LEU A 92 -7.15 -4.74 6.05
CA LEU A 92 -7.89 -4.35 4.84
C LEU A 92 -7.60 -5.30 3.66
N LEU A 93 -6.33 -5.63 3.43
CA LEU A 93 -5.94 -6.60 2.41
C LEU A 93 -6.46 -8.02 2.71
N GLY A 94 -6.60 -8.38 3.99
CA GLY A 94 -7.16 -9.65 4.42
C GLY A 94 -8.68 -9.75 4.24
N MET A 95 -9.37 -8.65 3.97
CA MET A 95 -10.81 -8.62 3.69
C MET A 95 -11.14 -8.89 2.20
N LEU A 96 -10.14 -9.10 1.36
CA LEU A 96 -10.32 -9.47 -0.05
C LEU A 96 -10.87 -10.91 -0.15
N GLU A 97 -11.98 -11.08 -0.86
CA GLU A 97 -12.71 -12.36 -0.90
C GLU A 97 -12.45 -13.18 -2.17
N THR A 98 -12.20 -12.52 -3.31
CA THR A 98 -12.21 -13.20 -4.63
C THR A 98 -10.98 -14.08 -4.85
N ALA A 99 -9.81 -13.58 -4.46
CA ALA A 99 -8.54 -14.26 -4.55
C ALA A 99 -7.58 -13.73 -3.49
N SER A 100 -6.45 -14.41 -3.29
CA SER A 100 -5.46 -13.93 -2.33
C SER A 100 -4.90 -12.57 -2.78
N TYR A 101 -4.74 -11.63 -1.84
CA TYR A 101 -4.19 -10.30 -2.16
C TYR A 101 -2.82 -10.37 -2.85
N LYS A 102 -2.03 -11.42 -2.56
CA LYS A 102 -0.72 -11.66 -3.18
C LYS A 102 -0.84 -11.97 -4.67
N GLU A 103 -1.80 -12.80 -5.02
CA GLU A 103 -2.10 -13.20 -6.40
C GLU A 103 -2.64 -12.00 -7.18
N ILE A 104 -3.62 -11.29 -6.61
CA ILE A 104 -4.18 -10.07 -7.22
C ILE A 104 -3.08 -9.05 -7.52
N ILE A 105 -2.19 -8.77 -6.56
CA ILE A 105 -1.07 -7.84 -6.75
C ILE A 105 -0.10 -8.36 -7.81
N TYR A 106 0.28 -9.63 -7.76
CA TYR A 106 1.25 -10.21 -8.68
C TYR A 106 0.75 -10.22 -10.12
N ASP A 107 -0.48 -10.67 -10.35
CA ASP A 107 -1.08 -10.72 -11.67
C ASP A 107 -1.35 -9.32 -12.23
N SER A 108 -1.85 -8.42 -11.39
CA SER A 108 -2.07 -7.03 -11.79
C SER A 108 -0.77 -6.36 -12.26
N ILE A 109 0.36 -6.63 -11.61
CA ILE A 109 1.67 -6.09 -12.02
C ILE A 109 2.19 -6.81 -13.28
N THR A 110 2.23 -8.14 -13.27
CA THR A 110 2.99 -8.92 -14.27
C THR A 110 2.20 -9.21 -15.54
N LYS A 111 0.88 -9.38 -15.44
CA LYS A 111 0.00 -9.73 -16.55
C LYS A 111 -0.73 -8.51 -17.11
N CYS A 112 -1.08 -7.56 -16.25
CA CYS A 112 -1.85 -6.37 -16.64
C CYS A 112 -1.06 -5.06 -16.66
N LEU A 113 0.23 -5.11 -16.30
CA LEU A 113 1.14 -3.95 -16.31
C LEU A 113 0.57 -2.76 -15.52
N ASN A 114 -0.10 -3.06 -14.39
CA ASN A 114 -0.68 -2.05 -13.52
C ASN A 114 0.41 -1.35 -12.71
N PHE A 115 0.95 -0.26 -13.29
CA PHE A 115 2.02 0.52 -12.68
C PHE A 115 1.60 1.23 -11.38
N SER A 116 0.30 1.47 -11.17
CA SER A 116 -0.20 2.05 -9.92
C SER A 116 -0.01 1.08 -8.76
N VAL A 117 -0.34 -0.20 -8.94
CA VAL A 117 -0.10 -1.26 -7.95
C VAL A 117 1.41 -1.41 -7.69
N LEU A 118 2.24 -1.43 -8.73
CA LEU A 118 3.68 -1.48 -8.58
C LEU A 118 4.22 -0.28 -7.78
N GLY A 119 3.77 0.92 -8.13
CA GLY A 119 4.13 2.17 -7.45
C GLY A 119 3.76 2.12 -5.97
N TRP A 120 2.54 1.70 -5.65
CA TRP A 120 2.07 1.50 -4.29
C TRP A 120 2.98 0.54 -3.51
N VAL A 121 3.24 -0.67 -4.03
CA VAL A 121 4.09 -1.67 -3.35
C VAL A 121 5.51 -1.15 -3.12
N VAL A 122 6.13 -0.55 -4.14
CA VAL A 122 7.53 -0.07 -4.05
C VAL A 122 7.64 1.09 -3.07
N LEU A 123 6.73 2.05 -3.11
CA LEU A 123 6.74 3.21 -2.21
C LEU A 123 6.43 2.81 -0.77
N GLN A 124 5.53 1.84 -0.56
CA GLN A 124 5.27 1.27 0.76
C GLN A 124 6.52 0.56 1.32
N ALA A 125 7.25 -0.19 0.49
CA ALA A 125 8.51 -0.81 0.90
C ALA A 125 9.56 0.23 1.28
N ILE A 126 9.70 1.31 0.50
CA ILE A 126 10.61 2.43 0.81
C ILE A 126 10.24 3.08 2.15
N PHE A 127 8.95 3.30 2.41
CA PHE A 127 8.46 3.81 3.69
C PHE A 127 8.88 2.91 4.85
N ILE A 128 8.68 1.59 4.75
CA ILE A 128 9.05 0.63 5.81
C ILE A 128 10.56 0.66 6.06
N ILE A 129 11.37 0.65 5.01
CA ILE A 129 12.83 0.67 5.10
C ILE A 129 13.32 1.94 5.79
N PHE A 130 12.88 3.11 5.34
CA PHE A 130 13.30 4.38 5.94
C PHE A 130 12.74 4.59 7.35
N SER A 131 11.54 4.11 7.64
CA SER A 131 10.99 4.12 8.99
C SER A 131 11.81 3.24 9.93
N SER A 132 12.20 2.05 9.48
CA SER A 132 13.06 1.14 10.24
C SER A 132 14.43 1.77 10.52
N PHE A 133 15.06 2.38 9.52
CA PHE A 133 16.31 3.11 9.72
C PHE A 133 16.19 4.29 10.68
N TYR A 134 15.06 5.02 10.63
CA TYR A 134 14.81 6.12 11.55
C TYR A 134 14.70 5.65 13.01
N VAL A 135 14.08 4.49 13.25
CA VAL A 135 13.92 3.91 14.59
C VAL A 135 15.24 3.35 15.13
N VAL A 136 16.02 2.67 14.29
CA VAL A 136 17.30 2.05 14.69
C VAL A 136 18.42 3.09 14.88
N LYS A 137 18.33 4.26 14.24
CA LYS A 137 19.33 5.31 14.39
C LYS A 137 19.37 5.84 15.83
N ASN A 138 20.38 5.44 16.58
CA ASN A 138 20.62 5.90 17.94
C ASN A 138 20.95 7.40 17.99
N GLU A 139 20.42 8.10 19.00
CA GLU A 139 20.64 9.52 19.26
C GLU A 139 22.10 9.88 19.62
N LYS A 140 22.94 8.88 19.90
CA LYS A 140 24.36 9.07 20.25
C LYS A 140 25.23 9.63 19.11
N SER A 141 24.72 9.75 17.89
CA SER A 141 25.49 10.28 16.74
C SER A 141 25.53 11.82 16.64
N ASN A 142 24.92 12.56 17.58
CA ASN A 142 24.96 14.03 17.62
C ASN A 142 25.70 14.59 18.86
N ALA A 143 26.52 13.78 19.52
CA ALA A 143 27.36 14.19 20.63
C ALA A 143 28.84 14.06 20.26
N ILE A 144 29.26 14.68 19.16
CA ILE A 144 30.64 15.09 18.87
C ILE A 144 30.57 16.42 18.11
#